data_AF-A0A6G3XV18-F1
#
_entry.id   AF-A0A6G3XV18-F1
#
_cell.length_a   1.000
_cell.length_b   1.000
_cell.length_c   1.000
_cell.angle_alpha   90.00
_cell.angle_beta   90.00
_cell.angle_gamma   90.00
#
_symmetry.space_group_name_H-M   'P 1'
#
loop_
_entity.id
_entity.type
_entity.pdbx_description
1 polymer ?
#
loop_
_entity_poly.entity_id
_entity_poly.type
_entity_poly.pdbx_seq_one_letter_code
_entity_poly.pdbx_strand_id
1 'polypeptide(L)'
;AKTAGGDEARDAIEAFLDRYGMRCVGEIDITRPRWRERPTMLVPVILDNVRNFGPGAAGRRFEEGRRKARLMEREVLSRLRTLPDGDWKADETRRMIDRVRTFIGYREYPKYGIVCRLFVYKQALLAEAERLVREGVLPEKEDAFYLTFQELHEAVRSNRVDEQLVRRRKEAFRSYRALTPPRVLTSDGEALTGAYRRDDVPAGALTGLPVSAGTVEGRARVVLDMAEADLEAG
;
A
#
# COMPACT_ATOMS: atom_id res chain seq x y z
N ALA A 1 23.72 23.45 -5.44
CA ALA A 1 24.76 23.55 -4.40
C ALA A 1 24.56 22.43 -3.39
N LYS A 2 25.63 21.80 -2.87
CA LYS A 2 25.49 20.82 -1.78
C LYS A 2 25.00 21.55 -0.52
N THR A 3 23.98 21.03 0.13
CA THR A 3 23.45 21.54 1.40
C THR A 3 24.05 20.73 2.56
N ALA A 4 24.32 21.39 3.68
CA ALA A 4 24.75 20.70 4.90
C ALA A 4 23.72 19.63 5.31
N GLY A 5 24.18 18.44 5.70
CA GLY A 5 23.31 17.29 6.01
C GLY A 5 22.78 16.52 4.79
N GLY A 6 23.10 16.94 3.57
CA GLY A 6 22.57 16.36 2.34
C GLY A 6 23.10 14.96 2.04
N ASP A 7 24.39 14.71 2.32
CA ASP A 7 25.00 13.39 2.10
C ASP A 7 24.43 12.37 3.11
N GLU A 8 24.25 12.75 4.38
CA GLU A 8 23.62 11.91 5.41
C GLU A 8 22.14 11.62 5.11
N ALA A 9 21.40 12.61 4.60
CA ALA A 9 20.02 12.43 4.19
C ALA A 9 19.89 11.46 3.01
N ARG A 10 20.80 11.57 2.02
CA ARG A 10 20.86 10.63 0.89
C ARG A 10 21.08 9.21 1.39
N ASP A 11 22.10 8.99 2.22
CA ASP A 11 22.45 7.66 2.71
C ASP A 11 21.29 7.04 3.51
N ALA A 12 20.57 7.83 4.30
CA ALA A 12 19.37 7.39 5.01
C ALA A 12 18.20 7.01 4.07
N ILE A 13 17.99 7.79 3.01
CA ILE A 13 16.96 7.51 1.99
C ILE A 13 17.32 6.25 1.20
N GLU A 14 18.59 6.07 0.83
CA GLU A 14 19.06 4.87 0.14
C GLU A 14 18.87 3.63 1.00
N ALA A 15 19.25 3.67 2.28
CA ALA A 15 19.00 2.57 3.22
C ALA A 15 17.50 2.25 3.38
N PHE A 16 16.63 3.26 3.36
CA PHE A 16 15.18 3.06 3.34
C PHE A 16 14.72 2.37 2.05
N LEU A 17 15.22 2.81 0.90
CA LEU A 17 14.88 2.25 -0.41
C LEU A 17 15.45 0.83 -0.63
N ASP A 18 16.56 0.48 0.03
CA ASP A 18 17.06 -0.90 0.07
C ASP A 18 16.06 -1.84 0.75
N ARG A 19 15.42 -1.37 1.82
CA ARG A 19 14.47 -2.19 2.58
C ARG A 19 13.04 -2.15 2.06
N TYR A 20 12.60 -1.01 1.54
CA TYR A 20 11.20 -0.75 1.20
C TYR A 20 10.98 -0.23 -0.22
N GLY A 21 12.04 0.03 -0.98
CA GLY A 21 11.94 0.65 -2.30
C GLY A 21 11.22 -0.21 -3.35
N MET A 22 11.07 -1.51 -3.12
CA MET A 22 10.26 -2.40 -3.96
C MET A 22 8.75 -2.14 -3.85
N ARG A 23 8.29 -1.43 -2.82
CA ARG A 23 6.88 -1.10 -2.59
C ARG A 23 6.44 0.11 -3.42
N CYS A 24 5.12 0.24 -3.58
CA CYS A 24 4.45 1.41 -4.13
C CYS A 24 2.94 1.37 -3.83
N VAL A 25 2.22 2.44 -4.19
CA VAL A 25 0.75 2.39 -4.25
C VAL A 25 0.34 1.44 -5.37
N GLY A 26 -0.61 0.55 -5.09
CA GLY A 26 -1.08 -0.44 -6.08
C GLY A 26 -0.08 -1.56 -6.38
N GLU A 27 0.82 -1.88 -5.43
CA GLU A 27 1.97 -2.78 -5.64
C GLU A 27 1.69 -4.19 -6.15
N ILE A 28 0.45 -4.68 -6.10
CA ILE A 28 0.03 -5.96 -6.68
C ILE A 28 0.16 -5.95 -8.21
N ASP A 29 -0.11 -4.80 -8.83
CA ASP A 29 0.15 -4.59 -10.25
C ASP A 29 1.66 -4.46 -10.45
N ILE A 30 2.26 -5.46 -11.10
CA ILE A 30 3.70 -5.55 -11.33
C ILE A 30 4.23 -4.38 -12.20
N THR A 31 3.36 -3.79 -13.02
CA THR A 31 3.73 -2.73 -13.96
C THR A 31 3.92 -1.37 -13.28
N ARG A 32 3.36 -1.19 -12.07
CA ARG A 32 3.44 0.08 -11.33
C ARG A 32 4.88 0.47 -11.00
N PRO A 33 5.24 1.77 -11.11
CA PRO A 33 6.56 2.24 -10.72
C PRO A 33 6.77 2.06 -9.22
N ARG A 34 7.88 1.43 -8.84
CA ARG A 34 8.29 1.22 -7.46
C ARG A 34 8.95 2.49 -6.91
N TRP A 35 8.97 2.64 -5.58
CA TRP A 35 9.65 3.79 -4.97
C TRP A 35 11.14 3.86 -5.33
N ARG A 36 11.82 2.71 -5.50
CA ARG A 36 13.21 2.69 -5.97
C ARG A 36 13.37 3.17 -7.41
N GLU A 37 12.36 2.95 -8.25
CA GLU A 37 12.36 3.38 -9.66
C GLU A 37 12.02 4.87 -9.80
N ARG A 38 11.16 5.40 -8.92
CA ARG A 38 10.81 6.83 -8.88
C ARG A 38 10.76 7.36 -7.43
N PRO A 39 11.92 7.61 -6.79
CA PRO A 39 11.98 8.05 -5.38
C PRO A 39 11.26 9.35 -5.09
N THR A 40 11.08 10.20 -6.11
CA THR A 40 10.36 11.48 -6.00
C THR A 40 8.93 11.34 -5.50
N MET A 41 8.29 10.15 -5.64
CA MET A 41 6.96 9.87 -5.09
C MET A 41 6.89 9.96 -3.56
N LEU A 42 8.02 9.80 -2.86
CA LEU A 42 8.08 9.85 -1.41
C LEU A 42 8.31 11.27 -0.87
N VAL A 43 8.75 12.21 -1.72
CA VAL A 43 9.18 13.55 -1.31
C VAL A 43 8.08 14.29 -0.55
N PRO A 44 6.82 14.36 -1.01
CA PRO A 44 5.80 15.12 -0.29
C PRO A 44 5.55 14.57 1.13
N VAL A 45 5.45 13.24 1.27
CA VAL A 45 5.26 12.59 2.58
C VAL A 45 6.47 12.79 3.50
N ILE A 46 7.70 12.80 2.95
CA ILE A 46 8.90 13.09 3.74
C ILE A 46 8.88 14.54 4.24
N LEU A 47 8.55 15.50 3.37
CA LEU A 47 8.46 16.90 3.73
C LEU A 47 7.37 17.15 4.77
N ASP A 48 6.20 16.53 4.62
CA ASP A 48 5.12 16.61 5.61
C ASP A 48 5.52 16.02 6.95
N ASN A 49 6.28 14.92 6.96
CA ASN A 49 6.81 14.37 8.21
C ASN A 49 7.79 15.34 8.90
N VAL A 50 8.64 16.03 8.13
CA VAL A 50 9.57 17.03 8.66
C VAL A 50 8.83 18.25 9.23
N ARG A 51 7.76 18.70 8.56
CA ARG A 51 6.94 19.83 9.01
C ARG A 51 6.15 19.51 10.28
N ASN A 52 5.57 18.31 10.35
CA ASN A 52 4.59 17.96 11.38
C ASN A 52 5.17 17.22 12.59
N PHE A 53 6.37 16.64 12.49
CA PHE A 53 6.95 15.85 13.58
C PHE A 53 8.36 16.30 13.97
N GLY A 54 8.59 16.47 15.26
CA GLY A 54 9.93 16.71 15.80
C GLY A 54 10.82 15.44 15.84
N PRO A 55 12.15 15.59 15.96
CA PRO A 55 13.09 14.47 16.04
C PRO A 55 12.68 13.42 17.08
N GLY A 56 12.84 12.13 16.76
CA GLY A 56 12.51 11.01 17.65
C GLY A 56 11.00 10.70 17.81
N ALA A 57 10.12 11.34 17.02
CA ALA A 57 8.67 11.12 17.10
C ALA A 57 8.28 9.64 16.93
N ALA A 58 8.93 8.91 16.02
CA ALA A 58 8.66 7.49 15.81
C ALA A 58 8.88 6.65 17.09
N GLY A 59 10.01 6.84 17.76
CA GLY A 59 10.33 6.16 19.01
C GLY A 59 9.36 6.52 20.14
N ARG A 60 9.01 7.81 20.29
CA ARG A 60 8.03 8.26 21.28
C ARG A 60 6.65 7.64 21.07
N ARG A 61 6.14 7.65 19.83
CA ARG A 61 4.83 7.07 19.49
C ARG A 61 4.80 5.56 19.71
N PHE A 62 5.89 4.86 19.37
CA PHE A 62 6.02 3.43 19.62
C PHE A 62 5.97 3.12 21.12
N GLU A 63 6.74 3.86 21.93
CA GLU A 63 6.75 3.65 23.38
C GLU A 63 5.40 3.99 24.03
N GLU A 64 4.76 5.06 23.58
CA GLU A 64 3.42 5.43 24.03
C GLU A 64 2.41 4.32 23.77
N GLY A 65 2.40 3.76 22.55
CA GLY A 65 1.55 2.63 22.19
C GLY A 65 1.83 1.40 23.05
N ARG A 66 3.12 1.10 23.30
CA ARG A 66 3.54 -0.01 24.17
C ARG A 66 3.05 0.18 25.61
N ARG A 67 3.17 1.41 26.15
CA ARG A 67 2.69 1.77 27.49
C ARG A 67 1.17 1.64 27.60
N LYS A 68 0.41 2.20 26.65
CA LYS A 68 -1.06 2.09 26.61
C LYS A 68 -1.51 0.64 26.56
N ALA A 69 -0.90 -0.18 25.71
CA ALA A 69 -1.22 -1.60 25.61
C ALA A 69 -0.93 -2.37 26.91
N ARG A 70 0.20 -2.10 27.60
CA ARG A 70 0.53 -2.73 28.89
C ARG A 70 -0.41 -2.29 30.03
N LEU A 71 -0.88 -1.04 30.00
CA LEU A 71 -1.85 -0.55 30.97
C LEU A 71 -3.19 -1.27 30.78
N MET A 72 -3.68 -1.32 29.54
CA MET A 72 -4.93 -1.99 29.19
C MET A 72 -4.88 -3.50 29.51
N GLU A 73 -3.76 -4.16 29.22
CA GLU A 73 -3.55 -5.56 29.61
C GLU A 73 -3.72 -5.76 31.12
N ARG A 74 -3.07 -4.92 31.94
CA ARG A 74 -3.21 -5.00 33.41
C ARG A 74 -4.65 -4.76 33.87
N GLU A 75 -5.33 -3.79 33.29
CA GLU A 75 -6.73 -3.49 33.60
C GLU A 75 -7.65 -4.69 33.30
N VAL A 76 -7.55 -5.23 32.09
CA VAL A 76 -8.35 -6.39 31.65
C VAL A 76 -8.10 -7.60 32.54
N LEU A 77 -6.83 -7.92 32.80
CA LEU A 77 -6.49 -9.05 33.66
C LEU A 77 -6.98 -8.85 35.11
N SER A 78 -6.89 -7.63 35.64
CA SER A 78 -7.43 -7.31 36.97
C SER A 78 -8.94 -7.53 37.05
N ARG A 79 -9.68 -7.12 36.00
CA ARG A 79 -11.14 -7.30 35.93
C ARG A 79 -11.55 -8.75 35.73
N LEU A 80 -10.75 -9.55 35.02
CA LEU A 80 -11.01 -10.98 34.85
C LEU A 80 -10.84 -11.75 36.17
N ARG A 81 -9.85 -11.38 36.98
CA ARG A 81 -9.61 -12.02 38.29
C ARG A 81 -10.76 -11.84 39.29
N THR A 82 -11.61 -10.82 39.14
CA THR A 82 -12.77 -10.62 40.02
C THR A 82 -13.98 -11.49 39.65
N LEU A 83 -13.90 -12.26 38.56
CA LEU A 83 -14.99 -13.16 38.11
C LEU A 83 -14.84 -14.56 38.74
N PRO A 84 -15.91 -15.38 38.74
CA PRO A 84 -15.79 -16.81 39.03
C PRO A 84 -14.75 -17.47 38.11
N ASP A 85 -13.88 -18.32 38.67
CA ASP A 85 -12.71 -18.92 38.01
C ASP A 85 -11.75 -17.88 37.40
N GLY A 86 -11.70 -16.69 38.00
CA GLY A 86 -11.04 -15.51 37.44
C GLY A 86 -9.54 -15.66 37.22
N ASP A 87 -8.83 -16.39 38.09
CA ASP A 87 -7.39 -16.62 37.94
C ASP A 87 -7.08 -17.42 36.68
N TRP A 88 -7.82 -18.51 36.44
CA TRP A 88 -7.68 -19.31 35.23
C TRP A 88 -7.99 -18.50 33.96
N LYS A 89 -9.09 -17.72 33.98
CA LYS A 89 -9.49 -16.85 32.86
C LYS A 89 -8.44 -15.78 32.56
N ALA A 90 -7.87 -15.17 33.59
CA ALA A 90 -6.83 -14.15 33.44
C ALA A 90 -5.56 -14.77 32.85
N ASP A 91 -5.13 -15.94 33.33
CA ASP A 91 -3.94 -16.62 32.83
C ASP A 91 -4.09 -17.08 31.38
N GLU A 92 -5.24 -17.64 31.01
CA GLU A 92 -5.54 -17.99 29.61
C GLU A 92 -5.54 -16.74 28.71
N THR A 93 -6.23 -15.67 29.15
CA THR A 93 -6.29 -14.41 28.39
C THR A 93 -4.91 -13.82 28.19
N ARG A 94 -4.06 -13.82 29.22
CA ARG A 94 -2.68 -13.35 29.11
C ARG A 94 -1.90 -14.13 28.05
N ARG A 95 -1.99 -15.47 28.05
CA ARG A 95 -1.36 -16.31 27.01
C ARG A 95 -1.86 -15.96 25.61
N MET A 96 -3.16 -15.69 25.46
CA MET A 96 -3.71 -15.27 24.17
C MET A 96 -3.23 -13.88 23.74
N ILE A 97 -3.14 -12.92 24.66
CA ILE A 97 -2.54 -11.60 24.41
C ILE A 97 -1.11 -11.75 23.92
N ASP A 98 -0.29 -12.55 24.61
CA ASP A 98 1.11 -12.81 24.23
C ASP A 98 1.20 -13.44 22.83
N ARG A 99 0.33 -14.40 22.52
CA ARG A 99 0.26 -15.04 21.20
C ARG A 99 -0.13 -14.04 20.11
N VAL A 100 -1.17 -13.24 20.32
CA VAL A 100 -1.58 -12.21 19.37
C VAL A 100 -0.44 -11.23 19.13
N ARG A 101 0.20 -10.70 20.18
CA ARG A 101 1.31 -9.75 20.06
C ARG A 101 2.51 -10.33 19.32
N THR A 102 2.78 -11.61 19.52
CA THR A 102 3.87 -12.33 18.86
C THR A 102 3.63 -12.47 17.36
N PHE A 103 2.41 -12.84 16.95
CA PHE A 103 2.13 -13.23 15.56
C PHE A 103 1.42 -12.17 14.71
N ILE A 104 0.74 -11.19 15.30
CA ILE A 104 -0.09 -10.26 14.54
C ILE A 104 0.71 -9.44 13.52
N GLY A 105 1.96 -9.08 13.83
CA GLY A 105 2.84 -8.37 12.90
C GLY A 105 3.22 -9.22 11.68
N TYR A 106 3.28 -10.54 11.83
CA TYR A 106 3.61 -11.46 10.74
C TYR A 106 2.52 -11.49 9.66
N ARG A 107 1.29 -11.09 9.97
CA ARG A 107 0.18 -11.08 8.99
C ARG A 107 0.49 -10.23 7.73
N GLU A 108 1.33 -9.19 7.88
CA GLU A 108 1.70 -8.29 6.79
C GLU A 108 2.91 -8.81 5.99
N TYR A 109 3.64 -9.80 6.52
CA TYR A 109 4.91 -10.27 5.98
C TYR A 109 4.77 -11.08 4.68
N PRO A 110 3.77 -11.98 4.50
CA PRO A 110 3.60 -12.69 3.24
C PRO A 110 3.44 -11.76 2.03
N LYS A 111 2.64 -10.69 2.17
CA LYS A 111 2.48 -9.69 1.09
C LYS A 111 3.79 -8.97 0.79
N TYR A 112 4.55 -8.59 1.83
CA TYR A 112 5.90 -8.02 1.64
C TYR A 112 6.78 -8.96 0.81
N GLY A 113 6.85 -10.24 1.18
CA GLY A 113 7.63 -11.25 0.46
C GLY A 113 7.18 -11.48 -0.99
N ILE A 114 5.88 -11.40 -1.27
CA ILE A 114 5.35 -11.44 -2.65
C ILE A 114 5.85 -10.24 -3.45
N VAL A 115 5.71 -9.02 -2.91
CA VAL A 115 6.09 -7.79 -3.61
C VAL A 115 7.60 -7.72 -3.86
N CYS A 116 8.43 -8.20 -2.93
CA CYS A 116 9.88 -8.34 -3.17
C CYS A 116 10.18 -9.19 -4.41
N ARG A 117 9.52 -10.35 -4.54
CA ARG A 117 9.71 -11.23 -5.70
C ARG A 117 9.17 -10.60 -6.99
N LEU A 118 8.00 -9.97 -6.93
CA LEU A 118 7.43 -9.26 -8.09
C LEU A 118 8.39 -8.18 -8.60
N PHE A 119 9.12 -7.48 -7.72
CA PHE A 119 10.10 -6.50 -8.16
C PHE A 119 11.30 -7.12 -8.85
N VAL A 120 11.84 -8.22 -8.32
CA VAL A 120 12.92 -8.98 -8.99
C VAL A 120 12.48 -9.46 -10.38
N TYR A 121 11.26 -10.00 -10.48
CA TYR A 121 10.71 -10.41 -11.78
C TYR A 121 10.53 -9.22 -12.72
N LYS A 122 10.03 -8.10 -12.22
CA LYS A 122 9.89 -6.86 -13.01
C LYS A 122 11.22 -6.43 -13.61
N GLN A 123 12.30 -6.43 -12.83
CA GLN A 123 13.63 -6.05 -13.30
C GLN A 123 14.11 -6.97 -14.43
N ALA A 124 13.93 -8.29 -14.29
CA ALA A 124 14.30 -9.25 -15.33
C ALA A 124 13.44 -9.08 -16.60
N LEU A 125 12.12 -8.93 -16.45
CA LEU A 125 11.21 -8.73 -17.58
C LEU A 125 11.46 -7.42 -18.33
N LEU A 126 11.79 -6.35 -17.61
CA LEU A 126 12.14 -5.08 -18.23
C LEU A 126 13.48 -5.13 -18.96
N ALA A 127 14.45 -5.91 -18.49
CA ALA A 127 15.69 -6.13 -19.23
C ALA A 127 15.45 -6.82 -20.58
N GLU A 128 14.52 -7.78 -20.63
CA GLU A 128 14.10 -8.41 -21.88
C GLU A 128 13.32 -7.44 -22.78
N ALA A 129 12.44 -6.62 -22.21
CA ALA A 129 11.75 -5.58 -22.97
C ALA A 129 12.74 -4.54 -23.56
N GLU A 130 13.76 -4.15 -22.81
CA GLU A 130 14.84 -3.27 -23.29
C GLU A 130 15.66 -3.91 -24.42
N ARG A 131 15.80 -5.24 -24.44
CA ARG A 131 16.39 -5.95 -25.58
C ARG A 131 15.47 -5.89 -26.81
N LEU A 132 14.18 -6.15 -26.65
CA LEU A 132 13.21 -6.03 -27.76
C LEU A 132 13.15 -4.62 -28.34
N VAL A 133 13.34 -3.58 -27.53
CA VAL A 133 13.46 -2.20 -28.01
C VAL A 133 14.72 -2.00 -28.85
N ARG A 134 15.87 -2.49 -28.39
CA ARG A 134 17.14 -2.40 -29.16
C ARG A 134 17.08 -3.14 -30.49
N GLU A 135 16.31 -4.21 -30.55
CA GLU A 135 16.09 -5.02 -31.76
C GLU A 135 14.99 -4.45 -32.66
N GLY A 136 14.35 -3.33 -32.27
CA GLY A 136 13.31 -2.66 -33.05
C GLY A 136 11.96 -3.37 -33.05
N VAL A 137 11.74 -4.32 -32.14
CA VAL A 137 10.48 -5.07 -32.00
C VAL A 137 9.47 -4.31 -31.17
N LEU A 138 9.90 -3.61 -30.12
CA LEU A 138 9.05 -2.73 -29.32
C LEU A 138 9.51 -1.27 -29.48
N PRO A 139 8.58 -0.29 -29.57
CA PRO A 139 8.96 1.13 -29.57
C PRO A 139 9.52 1.59 -28.22
N GLU A 140 8.89 1.16 -27.13
CA GLU A 140 9.22 1.51 -25.75
C GLU A 140 9.16 0.25 -24.86
N LYS A 141 9.95 0.20 -23.79
CA LYS A 141 9.99 -1.00 -22.93
C LYS A 141 8.67 -1.19 -22.16
N GLU A 142 7.99 -0.10 -21.84
CA GLU A 142 6.69 -0.09 -21.17
C GLU A 142 5.57 -0.67 -22.06
N ASP A 143 5.79 -0.83 -23.36
CA ASP A 143 4.84 -1.49 -24.25
C ASP A 143 4.65 -2.97 -23.90
N ALA A 144 5.66 -3.58 -23.27
CA ALA A 144 5.58 -4.92 -22.72
C ALA A 144 4.49 -5.07 -21.64
N PHE A 145 4.06 -3.98 -20.98
CA PHE A 145 2.98 -4.02 -19.97
C PHE A 145 1.61 -4.32 -20.57
N TYR A 146 1.46 -4.20 -21.89
CA TYR A 146 0.24 -4.50 -22.62
C TYR A 146 0.25 -5.90 -23.25
N LEU A 147 1.30 -6.67 -22.98
CA LEU A 147 1.39 -8.08 -23.33
C LEU A 147 1.12 -8.92 -22.09
N THR A 148 0.38 -10.02 -22.26
CA THR A 148 0.35 -11.08 -21.27
C THR A 148 1.74 -11.71 -21.15
N PHE A 149 2.01 -12.41 -20.05
CA PHE A 149 3.29 -13.09 -19.85
C PHE A 149 3.65 -14.03 -21.01
N GLN A 150 2.67 -14.75 -21.56
CA GLN A 150 2.90 -15.68 -22.68
C GLN A 150 3.19 -14.95 -23.99
N GLU A 151 2.49 -13.85 -24.26
CA GLU A 151 2.76 -13.04 -25.46
C GLU A 151 4.13 -12.37 -25.39
N LEU A 152 4.55 -11.89 -24.21
CA LEU A 152 5.91 -11.36 -24.03
C LEU A 152 6.96 -12.47 -24.21
N HIS A 153 6.73 -13.66 -23.66
CA HIS A 153 7.62 -14.81 -23.87
C HIS A 153 7.74 -15.19 -25.35
N GLU A 154 6.63 -15.22 -26.10
CA GLU A 154 6.66 -15.48 -27.54
C GLU A 154 7.32 -14.35 -28.33
N ALA A 155 7.12 -13.09 -27.94
CA ALA A 155 7.79 -11.95 -28.56
C ALA A 155 9.31 -12.05 -28.41
N VAL A 156 9.79 -12.44 -27.22
CA VAL A 156 11.21 -12.70 -26.95
C VAL A 156 11.75 -13.86 -27.80
N ARG A 157 10.98 -14.93 -28.00
CA ARG A 157 11.40 -16.12 -28.74
C ARG A 157 11.41 -15.93 -30.25
N SER A 158 10.39 -15.24 -30.78
CA SER A 158 10.16 -15.07 -32.22
C SER A 158 10.71 -13.76 -32.77
N ASN A 159 11.10 -12.84 -31.88
CA ASN A 159 11.48 -11.46 -32.18
C ASN A 159 10.42 -10.70 -33.00
N ARG A 160 9.14 -10.93 -32.68
CA ARG A 160 7.99 -10.33 -33.35
C ARG A 160 6.93 -10.00 -32.34
N VAL A 161 6.23 -8.89 -32.56
CA VAL A 161 5.07 -8.49 -31.77
C VAL A 161 3.95 -8.04 -32.69
N ASP A 162 2.71 -8.28 -32.29
CA ASP A 162 1.56 -7.65 -32.94
C ASP A 162 1.39 -6.23 -32.38
N GLU A 163 1.91 -5.24 -33.11
CA GLU A 163 1.79 -3.83 -32.75
C GLU A 163 0.33 -3.35 -32.67
N GLN A 164 -0.56 -3.91 -33.50
CA GLN A 164 -1.97 -3.54 -33.48
C GLN A 164 -2.63 -4.03 -32.19
N LEU A 165 -2.25 -5.21 -31.69
CA LEU A 165 -2.69 -5.71 -30.39
C LEU A 165 -2.26 -4.79 -29.24
N VAL A 166 -0.98 -4.40 -29.21
CA VAL A 166 -0.44 -3.49 -28.18
C VAL A 166 -1.21 -2.17 -28.20
N ARG A 167 -1.40 -1.58 -29.38
CA ARG A 167 -2.14 -0.31 -29.54
C ARG A 167 -3.60 -0.41 -29.08
N ARG A 168 -4.32 -1.47 -29.47
CA ARG A 168 -5.70 -1.70 -29.00
C ARG A 168 -5.79 -1.83 -27.49
N ARG A 169 -4.83 -2.51 -26.85
CA ARG A 169 -4.81 -2.66 -25.38
C ARG A 169 -4.45 -1.37 -24.66
N LYS A 170 -3.55 -0.55 -25.21
CA LYS A 170 -3.30 0.81 -24.72
C LYS A 170 -4.57 1.64 -24.71
N GLU A 171 -5.34 1.61 -25.81
CA GLU A 171 -6.61 2.32 -25.93
C GLU A 171 -7.67 1.79 -24.95
N ALA A 172 -7.81 0.46 -24.83
CA ALA A 172 -8.72 -0.16 -23.86
C ALA A 172 -8.37 0.20 -22.41
N PHE A 173 -7.09 0.16 -22.02
CA PHE A 173 -6.69 0.55 -20.66
C PHE A 173 -6.92 2.04 -20.37
N ARG A 174 -6.89 2.91 -21.39
CA ARG A 174 -7.27 4.32 -21.22
C ARG A 174 -8.75 4.44 -20.85
N SER A 175 -9.64 3.68 -21.50
CA SER A 175 -11.07 3.71 -21.15
C SER A 175 -11.34 3.09 -19.78
N TYR A 176 -10.59 2.04 -19.40
CA TYR A 176 -10.76 1.39 -18.09
C TYR A 176 -10.44 2.30 -16.91
N ARG A 177 -9.57 3.31 -17.08
CA ARG A 177 -9.26 4.27 -16.01
C ARG A 177 -10.47 5.10 -15.56
N ALA A 178 -11.48 5.25 -16.41
CA ALA A 178 -12.73 5.94 -16.07
C ALA A 178 -13.74 5.02 -15.35
N LEU A 179 -13.49 3.71 -15.29
CA LEU A 179 -14.39 2.74 -14.67
C LEU A 179 -14.03 2.53 -13.20
N THR A 180 -15.06 2.35 -12.37
CA THR A 180 -14.90 1.88 -10.99
C THR A 180 -15.38 0.43 -10.91
N PRO A 181 -14.52 -0.54 -10.57
CA PRO A 181 -14.93 -1.94 -10.51
C PRO A 181 -15.98 -2.14 -9.40
N PRO A 182 -17.10 -2.81 -9.68
CA PRO A 182 -18.09 -3.11 -8.65
C PRO A 182 -17.57 -4.19 -7.70
N ARG A 183 -18.17 -4.28 -6.51
CA ARG A 183 -17.83 -5.35 -5.55
C ARG A 183 -18.28 -6.72 -6.05
N VAL A 184 -19.41 -6.76 -6.76
CA VAL A 184 -19.96 -7.96 -7.40
C VAL A 184 -20.36 -7.59 -8.82
N LEU A 185 -19.88 -8.39 -9.77
CA LEU A 185 -20.23 -8.32 -11.19
C LEU A 185 -20.82 -9.67 -11.57
N THR A 186 -22.04 -9.69 -12.11
CA THR A 186 -22.68 -10.94 -12.58
C THR A 186 -22.13 -11.35 -13.95
N SER A 187 -22.41 -12.58 -14.37
CA SER A 187 -22.03 -13.08 -15.71
C SER A 187 -22.62 -12.23 -16.85
N ASP A 188 -23.75 -11.57 -16.60
CA ASP A 188 -24.53 -10.84 -17.61
C ASP A 188 -24.13 -9.35 -17.63
N GLY A 189 -23.11 -8.97 -16.85
CA GLY A 189 -22.58 -7.60 -16.79
C GLY A 189 -23.27 -6.69 -15.78
N GLU A 190 -24.16 -7.22 -14.93
CA GLU A 190 -24.82 -6.43 -13.89
C GLU A 190 -23.83 -6.11 -12.75
N ALA A 191 -23.69 -4.81 -12.46
CA ALA A 191 -22.88 -4.31 -11.36
C ALA A 191 -23.74 -4.13 -10.10
N LEU A 192 -23.59 -5.03 -9.13
CA LEU A 192 -24.36 -4.95 -7.89
C LEU A 192 -23.64 -4.07 -6.86
N THR A 193 -24.26 -2.93 -6.53
CA THR A 193 -23.79 -2.02 -5.50
C THR A 193 -24.60 -2.21 -4.22
N GLY A 194 -23.95 -2.46 -3.09
CA GLY A 194 -24.61 -2.46 -1.79
C GLY A 194 -25.01 -1.05 -1.36
N ALA A 195 -26.15 -0.93 -0.68
CA ALA A 195 -26.61 0.31 -0.05
C ALA A 195 -26.53 0.19 1.48
N TYR A 196 -26.12 1.27 2.15
CA TYR A 196 -26.18 1.35 3.61
C TYR A 196 -27.61 1.68 4.07
N ARG A 197 -28.04 1.06 5.17
CA ARG A 197 -29.27 1.47 5.88
C ARG A 197 -29.13 2.90 6.40
N ARG A 198 -30.21 3.68 6.35
CA ARG A 198 -30.21 5.11 6.68
C ARG A 198 -31.17 5.50 7.80
N ASP A 199 -31.88 4.55 8.38
CA ASP A 199 -32.99 4.78 9.33
C ASP A 199 -32.59 5.71 10.49
N ASP A 200 -31.35 5.60 10.97
CA ASP A 200 -30.82 6.34 12.13
C ASP A 200 -29.74 7.39 11.77
N VAL A 201 -29.70 7.85 10.52
CA VAL A 201 -28.64 8.77 10.03
C VAL A 201 -29.22 10.13 9.65
N PRO A 202 -28.62 11.26 10.09
CA PRO A 202 -29.09 12.60 9.73
C PRO A 202 -29.21 12.83 8.23
N ALA A 203 -30.18 13.67 7.84
CA ALA A 203 -30.32 14.12 6.46
C ALA A 203 -29.04 14.82 5.98
N GLY A 204 -28.59 14.51 4.76
CA GLY A 204 -27.37 15.06 4.17
C GLY A 204 -26.06 14.40 4.61
N ALA A 205 -26.06 13.48 5.58
CA ALA A 205 -24.85 12.76 5.97
C ALA A 205 -24.45 11.71 4.91
N LEU A 206 -23.13 11.56 4.73
CA LEU A 206 -22.51 10.51 3.91
C LEU A 206 -22.32 9.25 4.76
N THR A 207 -22.94 8.13 4.38
CA THR A 207 -22.85 6.86 5.09
C THR A 207 -21.64 6.04 4.65
N GLY A 208 -21.05 5.30 5.59
CA GLY A 208 -19.87 4.47 5.36
C GLY A 208 -19.74 3.35 6.38
N LEU A 209 -18.60 2.66 6.38
CA LEU A 209 -18.27 1.62 7.35
C LEU A 209 -17.54 2.25 8.55
N PRO A 210 -18.00 2.09 9.80
CA PRO A 210 -17.24 2.53 10.96
C PRO A 210 -15.93 1.74 11.09
N VAL A 211 -14.79 2.44 11.11
CA VAL A 211 -13.45 1.82 11.20
C VAL A 211 -12.76 2.13 12.54
N SER A 212 -12.92 3.35 13.06
CA SER A 212 -12.34 3.80 14.33
C SER A 212 -13.38 4.59 15.10
N ALA A 213 -13.48 4.34 16.42
CA ALA A 213 -14.38 5.08 17.29
C ALA A 213 -13.86 6.50 17.55
N GLY A 214 -14.77 7.48 17.56
CA GLY A 214 -14.49 8.88 17.84
C GLY A 214 -15.28 9.83 16.93
N THR A 215 -15.36 11.10 17.34
CA THR A 215 -15.93 12.19 16.56
C THR A 215 -14.92 13.33 16.52
N VAL A 216 -14.67 13.87 15.33
CA VAL A 216 -13.75 14.99 15.09
C VAL A 216 -14.28 15.82 13.93
N GLU A 217 -13.95 17.11 13.94
CA GLU A 217 -14.23 18.03 12.84
C GLU A 217 -12.91 18.65 12.38
N GLY A 218 -12.80 18.92 11.08
CA GLY A 218 -11.59 19.46 10.47
C GLY A 218 -11.73 19.56 8.95
N ARG A 219 -10.68 20.05 8.29
CA ARG A 219 -10.68 20.21 6.82
C ARG A 219 -10.47 18.85 6.13
N ALA A 220 -11.41 18.44 5.28
CA ALA A 220 -11.24 17.29 4.41
C ALA A 220 -10.22 17.58 3.29
N ARG A 221 -9.25 16.68 3.09
CA ARG A 221 -8.29 16.71 1.98
C ARG A 221 -8.49 15.49 1.09
N VAL A 222 -8.72 15.71 -0.20
CA VAL A 222 -8.90 14.64 -1.19
C VAL A 222 -7.58 14.45 -1.93
N VAL A 223 -6.85 13.38 -1.60
CA VAL A 223 -5.54 13.06 -2.19
C VAL A 223 -5.66 11.75 -2.97
N LEU A 224 -5.52 11.82 -4.30
CA LEU A 224 -5.61 10.66 -5.19
C LEU A 224 -4.23 10.08 -5.57
N ASP A 225 -3.21 10.93 -5.64
CA ASP A 225 -1.81 10.53 -5.83
C ASP A 225 -0.98 10.96 -4.62
N MET A 226 -0.15 10.04 -4.11
CA MET A 226 0.79 10.30 -3.01
C MET A 226 1.83 11.37 -3.39
N ALA A 227 2.17 11.48 -4.67
CA ALA A 227 3.06 12.52 -5.17
C ALA A 227 2.46 13.94 -5.08
N GLU A 228 1.15 14.05 -4.87
CA GLU A 228 0.40 15.30 -4.71
C GLU A 228 -0.03 15.54 -3.26
N ALA A 229 0.41 14.69 -2.32
CA ALA A 229 0.07 14.83 -0.92
C ALA A 229 0.66 16.12 -0.33
N ASP A 230 -0.20 16.97 0.22
CA ASP A 230 0.17 18.12 1.03
C ASP A 230 -0.65 18.07 2.33
N LEU A 231 -0.01 17.64 3.41
CA LEU A 231 -0.64 17.35 4.69
C LEU A 231 -0.14 18.33 5.77
N GLU A 232 -1.07 19.11 6.32
CA GLU A 232 -0.85 19.97 7.48
C GLU A 232 -1.70 19.47 8.65
N ALA A 233 -1.39 19.95 9.86
CA ALA A 233 -2.22 19.70 11.03
C ALA A 233 -3.68 20.12 10.77
N GLY A 234 -4.60 19.23 11.16
CA GLY A 234 -6.05 19.40 11.02
C GLY A 234 -6.73 19.73 12.33
#